data_AF-A0A3D5Q2V0-F1
#
_entry.id   AF-A0A3D5Q2V0-F1
#
_cell.length_a   1.000
_cell.length_b   1.000
_cell.length_c   1.000
_cell.angle_alpha   90.00
_cell.angle_beta   90.00
_cell.angle_gamma   90.00
#
_symmetry.space_group_name_H-M   'P 1'
#
loop_
_entity.id
_entity.type
_entity.pdbx_description
1 polymer ?
#
loop_
_entity_poly.entity_id
_entity_poly.type
_entity_poly.pdbx_seq_one_letter_code
_entity_poly.pdbx_strand_id
1 'polypeptide(L)'
;MTTLIDRANSLIDGDAASTNELEALKVDLISRLREISAAVQEENARIERPVTVEDHEQAEQELKRLRVEDGIIHRLIDKLTRAKTRAAAREAIASADTDRKALADAVAKVETLKRQYQNAVSQAEGLAEQMRQSLEVVQDPAARNINGGEAVGADHTTAARLAELTLDLTGALAPNKRDAFIRKLVQPEALQKAS
;
A
#
# COMPACT_ATOMS: atom_id res chain seq x y z
N MET A 1 -22.52 -30.56 18.80
CA MET A 1 -23.07 -29.51 17.92
C MET A 1 -22.91 -28.19 18.64
N THR A 2 -22.01 -27.32 18.18
CA THR A 2 -21.95 -25.92 18.65
C THR A 2 -23.13 -25.16 18.07
N THR A 3 -23.93 -24.51 18.90
CA THR A 3 -25.05 -23.68 18.43
C THR A 3 -24.54 -22.42 17.74
N LEU A 4 -25.36 -21.77 16.91
CA LEU A 4 -25.03 -20.46 16.32
C LEU A 4 -24.65 -19.43 17.39
N ILE A 5 -25.26 -19.53 18.57
CA ILE A 5 -24.97 -18.70 19.75
C ILE A 5 -23.56 -18.97 20.29
N ASP A 6 -23.16 -20.23 20.42
CA ASP A 6 -21.81 -20.60 20.89
C ASP A 6 -20.73 -20.11 19.92
N ARG A 7 -20.99 -20.27 18.62
CA ARG A 7 -20.10 -19.76 17.57
C ARG A 7 -19.99 -18.23 17.61
N ALA A 8 -21.09 -17.53 17.87
CA ALA A 8 -21.09 -16.07 18.00
C ALA A 8 -20.29 -15.61 19.22
N ASN A 9 -20.50 -16.21 20.38
CA ASN A 9 -19.72 -15.85 21.56
C ASN A 9 -18.21 -16.10 21.36
N SER A 10 -17.84 -17.24 20.78
CA SER A 10 -16.45 -17.56 20.47
C SER A 10 -15.79 -16.52 19.55
N LEU A 11 -16.48 -16.09 18.49
CA LEU A 11 -15.96 -15.10 17.54
C LEU A 11 -15.98 -13.66 18.08
N ILE A 12 -16.91 -13.32 18.98
CA ILE A 12 -16.94 -12.00 19.65
C ILE A 12 -15.74 -11.84 20.60
N ASP A 13 -15.40 -12.91 21.31
CA ASP A 13 -14.31 -12.94 22.29
C ASP A 13 -12.95 -13.21 21.62
N GLY A 14 -12.95 -13.83 20.44
CA GLY A 14 -11.75 -14.11 19.66
C GLY A 14 -11.18 -12.89 18.97
N ASP A 15 -9.97 -12.48 19.36
CA ASP A 15 -9.28 -11.34 18.75
C ASP A 15 -8.84 -11.55 17.29
N ALA A 16 -8.79 -12.79 16.82
CA ALA A 16 -8.33 -13.13 15.48
C ALA A 16 -9.47 -13.26 14.43
N ALA A 17 -10.73 -13.07 14.81
CA ALA A 17 -11.85 -13.22 13.88
C ALA A 17 -11.77 -12.17 12.74
N SER A 18 -11.89 -12.64 11.50
CA SER A 18 -11.87 -11.77 10.32
C SER A 18 -13.19 -11.01 10.15
N THR A 19 -13.14 -9.86 9.47
CA THR A 19 -14.35 -9.08 9.13
C THR A 19 -15.39 -9.89 8.36
N ASN A 20 -14.94 -10.79 7.49
CA ASN A 20 -15.81 -11.67 6.69
C ASN A 20 -16.51 -12.74 7.53
N GLU A 21 -15.80 -13.38 8.46
CA GLU A 21 -16.39 -14.39 9.35
C GLU A 21 -17.46 -13.79 10.27
N LEU A 22 -17.21 -12.58 10.78
CA LEU A 22 -18.14 -11.85 11.63
C LEU A 22 -19.40 -11.43 10.85
N GLU A 23 -19.27 -11.04 9.58
CA GLU A 23 -20.41 -10.69 8.73
C GLU A 23 -21.23 -11.92 8.33
N ALA A 24 -20.57 -13.02 7.95
CA ALA A 24 -21.27 -14.26 7.61
C ALA A 24 -22.14 -14.75 8.78
N LEU A 25 -21.60 -14.74 10.00
CA LEU A 25 -22.35 -15.13 11.18
C LEU A 25 -23.50 -14.18 11.51
N LYS A 26 -23.32 -12.87 11.26
CA LYS A 26 -24.40 -11.90 11.41
C LYS A 26 -25.56 -12.22 10.46
N VAL A 27 -25.27 -12.59 9.21
CA VAL A 27 -26.29 -13.01 8.24
C VAL A 27 -27.01 -14.28 8.71
N ASP A 28 -26.26 -15.28 9.21
CA ASP A 28 -26.83 -16.51 9.76
C ASP A 28 -27.79 -16.23 10.93
N LEU A 29 -27.39 -15.33 11.86
CA LEU A 29 -28.22 -14.92 12.99
C LEU A 29 -29.48 -14.15 12.55
N ILE A 30 -29.38 -13.30 11.52
CA ILE A 30 -30.55 -12.63 10.94
C ILE A 30 -31.50 -13.65 10.31
N SER A 31 -30.97 -14.68 9.64
CA SER A 31 -31.79 -15.78 9.12
C SER A 31 -32.52 -16.48 10.27
N ARG A 32 -31.82 -16.75 11.38
CA ARG A 32 -32.43 -17.35 12.57
C ARG A 32 -33.54 -16.49 13.19
N LEU A 33 -33.40 -15.17 13.21
CA LEU A 33 -34.47 -14.27 13.66
C LEU A 33 -35.73 -14.38 12.78
N ARG A 34 -35.57 -14.55 11.46
CA ARG A 34 -36.71 -14.75 10.55
C ARG A 34 -37.42 -16.08 10.83
N GLU A 35 -36.67 -17.14 11.09
CA GLU A 35 -37.23 -18.44 11.51
C GLU A 35 -38.01 -18.33 12.82
N ILE A 36 -37.45 -17.64 13.82
CA ILE A 36 -38.12 -17.41 15.10
C ILE A 36 -39.41 -16.62 14.90
N SER A 37 -39.38 -15.56 14.07
CA SER A 37 -40.59 -14.79 13.76
C SER A 37 -41.68 -15.64 13.11
N ALA A 38 -41.32 -16.57 12.23
CA ALA A 38 -42.28 -17.49 11.61
C ALA A 38 -42.84 -18.47 12.64
N ALA A 39 -41.99 -19.05 13.50
CA ALA A 39 -42.41 -19.95 14.56
C ALA A 39 -43.34 -19.27 15.59
N VAL A 40 -43.06 -18.01 15.94
CA VAL A 40 -43.94 -17.22 16.82
C VAL A 40 -45.33 -17.01 16.20
N GLN A 41 -45.42 -16.76 14.89
CA GLN A 41 -46.71 -16.63 14.21
C GLN A 41 -47.48 -17.95 14.21
N GLU A 42 -46.80 -19.07 13.99
CA GLU A 42 -47.39 -20.40 14.04
C GLU A 42 -47.92 -20.74 15.44
N GLU A 43 -47.13 -20.52 16.50
CA GLU A 43 -47.56 -20.79 17.88
C GLU A 43 -48.68 -19.87 18.34
N ASN A 44 -48.67 -18.58 17.96
CA ASN A 44 -49.81 -17.70 18.22
C ASN A 44 -51.09 -18.21 17.54
N ALA A 45 -50.99 -18.67 16.28
CA ALA A 45 -52.13 -19.24 15.57
C ALA A 45 -52.62 -20.57 16.18
N ARG A 46 -51.74 -21.33 16.87
CA ARG A 46 -52.12 -22.52 17.63
C ARG A 46 -52.94 -22.16 18.87
N ILE A 47 -52.54 -21.10 19.58
CA ILE A 47 -53.25 -20.57 20.76
C ILE A 47 -54.65 -20.06 20.42
N GLU A 48 -54.82 -19.43 19.26
CA GLU A 48 -56.11 -18.87 18.83
C GLU A 48 -57.15 -19.94 18.39
N ARG A 49 -56.75 -21.21 18.27
CA ARG A 49 -57.65 -22.32 17.91
C ARG A 49 -58.27 -22.94 19.17
N PRO A 50 -59.44 -23.60 19.06
CA PRO A 50 -59.98 -24.41 20.15
C PRO A 50 -59.05 -25.61 20.40
N VAL A 51 -58.20 -25.49 21.42
CA VAL A 51 -57.23 -26.50 21.85
C VAL A 51 -57.42 -26.82 23.34
N THR A 52 -56.80 -27.89 23.82
CA THR A 52 -56.87 -28.24 25.25
C THR A 52 -56.08 -27.23 26.10
N VAL A 53 -56.35 -27.18 27.41
CA VAL A 53 -55.59 -26.33 28.34
C VAL A 53 -54.10 -26.69 28.31
N GLU A 54 -53.78 -27.98 28.21
CA GLU A 54 -52.40 -28.47 28.15
C GLU A 54 -51.69 -28.02 26.87
N ASP A 55 -52.37 -28.06 25.72
CA ASP A 55 -51.84 -27.54 24.45
C ASP A 55 -51.56 -26.03 24.51
N HIS A 56 -52.44 -25.28 25.18
CA HIS A 56 -52.28 -23.84 25.37
C HIS A 56 -51.09 -23.51 26.27
N GLU A 57 -50.92 -24.25 27.37
CA GLU A 57 -49.77 -24.10 28.27
C GLU A 57 -48.44 -24.43 27.56
N GLN A 58 -48.42 -25.50 26.74
CA GLN A 58 -47.24 -25.85 25.94
C GLN A 58 -46.89 -24.76 24.92
N ALA A 59 -47.89 -24.22 24.20
CA ALA A 59 -47.68 -23.14 23.24
C ALA A 59 -47.18 -21.85 23.91
N GLU A 60 -47.71 -21.50 25.08
CA GLU A 60 -47.21 -20.35 25.85
C GLU A 60 -45.75 -20.53 26.30
N GLN A 61 -45.36 -21.74 26.70
CA GLN A 61 -43.98 -22.04 27.08
C GLN A 61 -43.04 -21.91 25.89
N GLU A 62 -43.44 -22.41 24.72
CA GLU A 62 -42.63 -22.29 23.50
C GLU A 62 -42.51 -20.82 23.04
N LEU A 63 -43.59 -20.04 23.12
CA LEU A 63 -43.53 -18.60 22.85
C LEU A 63 -42.57 -17.86 23.80
N LYS A 64 -42.56 -18.22 25.09
CA LYS A 64 -41.58 -17.66 26.05
C LYS A 64 -40.15 -18.03 25.66
N ARG A 65 -39.91 -19.28 25.25
CA ARG A 65 -38.59 -19.75 24.79
C ARG A 65 -38.13 -18.96 23.55
N LEU A 66 -38.99 -18.83 22.55
CA LEU A 66 -38.71 -18.11 21.31
C LEU A 66 -38.39 -16.63 21.56
N ARG A 67 -39.12 -15.96 22.47
CA ARG A 67 -38.83 -14.56 22.87
C ARG A 67 -37.47 -14.40 23.55
N VAL A 68 -37.07 -15.37 24.38
CA VAL A 68 -35.74 -15.37 25.01
C VAL A 68 -34.65 -15.55 23.96
N GLU A 69 -34.82 -16.48 23.04
CA GLU A 69 -33.89 -16.72 21.94
C GLU A 69 -33.74 -15.49 21.04
N ASP A 70 -34.85 -14.86 20.64
CA ASP A 70 -34.89 -13.61 19.88
C ASP A 70 -34.07 -12.50 20.56
N GLY A 71 -34.27 -12.28 21.86
CA GLY A 71 -33.55 -11.27 22.63
C GLY A 71 -32.05 -11.58 22.78
N ILE A 72 -31.66 -12.85 22.83
CA ILE A 72 -30.24 -13.26 22.84
C ILE A 72 -29.61 -12.93 21.48
N ILE A 73 -30.27 -13.29 20.38
CA ILE A 73 -29.73 -13.11 19.04
C ILE A 73 -29.55 -11.62 18.70
N HIS A 74 -30.51 -10.75 19.03
CA HIS A 74 -30.35 -9.31 18.84
C HIS A 74 -29.10 -8.75 19.53
N ARG A 75 -28.86 -9.14 20.80
CA ARG A 75 -27.66 -8.73 21.54
C ARG A 75 -26.37 -9.28 20.91
N LEU A 76 -26.40 -10.48 20.34
CA LEU A 76 -25.26 -11.05 19.63
C LEU A 76 -24.96 -10.28 18.34
N ILE A 77 -25.98 -9.92 17.57
CA ILE A 77 -25.83 -9.10 16.35
C ILE A 77 -25.18 -7.75 16.67
N ASP A 78 -25.57 -7.09 17.76
CA ASP A 78 -24.97 -5.84 18.20
C ASP A 78 -23.49 -6.02 18.57
N LYS A 79 -23.17 -7.07 19.35
CA LYS A 79 -21.79 -7.39 19.73
C LYS A 79 -20.93 -7.75 18.52
N LEU A 80 -21.45 -8.54 17.57
CA LEU A 80 -20.77 -8.88 16.32
C LEU A 80 -20.52 -7.64 15.47
N THR A 81 -21.47 -6.70 15.41
CA THR A 81 -21.28 -5.44 14.69
C THR A 81 -20.12 -4.63 15.29
N ARG A 82 -20.04 -4.54 16.64
CA ARG A 82 -18.89 -3.91 17.31
C ARG A 82 -17.59 -4.66 17.08
N ALA A 83 -17.61 -5.99 17.13
CA ALA A 83 -16.44 -6.82 16.86
C ALA A 83 -15.93 -6.62 15.42
N LYS A 84 -16.85 -6.52 14.43
CA LYS A 84 -16.52 -6.25 13.03
C LYS A 84 -15.86 -4.89 12.85
N THR A 85 -16.36 -3.84 13.51
CA THR A 85 -15.72 -2.52 13.49
C THR A 85 -14.29 -2.57 14.05
N ARG A 86 -14.07 -3.31 15.15
CA ARG A 86 -12.71 -3.51 15.71
C ARG A 86 -11.81 -4.31 14.76
N ALA A 87 -12.30 -5.36 14.13
CA ALA A 87 -11.56 -6.13 13.14
C ALA A 87 -11.14 -5.27 11.94
N ALA A 88 -12.08 -4.49 11.38
CA ALA A 88 -11.80 -3.58 10.27
C ALA A 88 -10.77 -2.49 10.64
N ALA A 89 -10.85 -1.95 11.87
CA ALA A 89 -9.86 -0.99 12.35
C ALA A 89 -8.45 -1.62 12.45
N ARG A 90 -8.34 -2.87 12.90
CA ARG A 90 -7.06 -3.60 12.96
C ARG A 90 -6.47 -3.83 11.56
N GLU A 91 -7.31 -4.25 10.61
CA GLU A 91 -6.91 -4.42 9.21
C GLU A 91 -6.40 -3.09 8.60
N ALA A 92 -7.11 -1.98 8.85
CA ALA A 92 -6.70 -0.67 8.39
C ALA A 92 -5.36 -0.20 9.00
N ILE A 93 -5.13 -0.46 10.30
CA ILE A 93 -3.85 -0.16 10.96
C ILE A 93 -2.72 -0.98 10.34
N ALA A 94 -2.93 -2.28 10.10
CA ALA A 94 -1.92 -3.14 9.47
C ALA A 94 -1.59 -2.69 8.04
N SER A 95 -2.59 -2.24 7.28
CA SER A 95 -2.38 -1.63 5.96
C SER A 95 -1.55 -0.35 6.07
N ALA A 96 -1.90 0.56 7.00
CA ALA A 96 -1.18 1.81 7.19
C ALA A 96 0.29 1.61 7.60
N ASP A 97 0.59 0.58 8.40
CA ASP A 97 1.97 0.22 8.74
C ASP A 97 2.75 -0.31 7.53
N THR A 98 2.07 -1.02 6.62
CA THR A 98 2.66 -1.47 5.36
C THR A 98 2.95 -0.27 4.45
N ASP A 99 2.01 0.65 4.32
CA ASP A 99 2.16 1.88 3.55
C ASP A 99 3.29 2.76 4.08
N ARG A 100 3.41 2.88 5.41
CA ARG A 100 4.50 3.62 6.06
C ARG A 100 5.86 3.01 5.73
N LYS A 101 5.98 1.67 5.71
CA LYS A 101 7.23 0.99 5.31
C LYS A 101 7.56 1.24 3.84
N ALA A 102 6.58 1.08 2.95
CA ALA A 102 6.75 1.35 1.53
C ALA A 102 7.18 2.82 1.26
N LEU A 103 6.61 3.77 2.00
CA LEU A 103 7.00 5.17 1.94
C LEU A 103 8.46 5.38 2.40
N ALA A 104 8.88 4.74 3.50
CA ALA A 104 10.25 4.84 3.99
C ALA A 104 11.25 4.30 2.95
N ASP A 105 10.94 3.17 2.31
CA ASP A 105 11.76 2.60 1.24
C ASP A 105 11.83 3.51 0.01
N ALA A 106 10.70 4.12 -0.37
CA ALA A 106 10.66 5.10 -1.46
C ALA A 106 11.52 6.34 -1.16
N VAL A 107 11.46 6.87 0.07
CA VAL A 107 12.30 7.99 0.51
C VAL A 107 13.78 7.62 0.44
N ALA A 108 14.17 6.45 0.95
CA ALA A 108 15.55 5.98 0.91
C ALA A 108 16.08 5.82 -0.54
N LYS A 109 15.21 5.37 -1.46
CA LYS A 109 15.54 5.28 -2.89
C LYS A 109 15.73 6.67 -3.51
N VAL A 110 14.89 7.64 -3.19
CA VAL A 110 15.03 9.03 -3.65
C VAL A 110 16.33 9.65 -3.13
N GLU A 111 16.67 9.44 -1.86
CA GLU A 111 17.94 9.93 -1.31
C GLU A 111 19.16 9.30 -2.01
N THR A 112 19.10 8.01 -2.30
CA THR A 112 20.16 7.31 -3.04
C THR A 112 20.31 7.89 -4.45
N LEU A 113 19.19 8.08 -5.15
CA LEU A 113 19.18 8.69 -6.49
C LEU A 113 19.70 10.14 -6.46
N LYS A 114 19.37 10.91 -5.42
CA LYS A 114 19.90 12.27 -5.22
C LYS A 114 21.41 12.25 -5.06
N ARG A 115 21.97 11.34 -4.27
CA ARG A 115 23.44 11.19 -4.12
C ARG A 115 24.11 10.79 -5.44
N GLN A 116 23.51 9.85 -6.18
CA GLN A 116 24.01 9.48 -7.51
C GLN A 116 24.00 10.65 -8.49
N TYR A 117 22.94 11.46 -8.47
CA TYR A 117 22.84 12.67 -9.28
C TYR A 117 23.90 13.69 -8.89
N GLN A 118 24.08 13.97 -7.59
CA GLN A 118 25.13 14.88 -7.10
C GLN A 118 26.53 14.42 -7.53
N ASN A 119 26.83 13.12 -7.41
CA ASN A 119 28.11 12.56 -7.88
C ASN A 119 28.29 12.75 -9.39
N ALA A 120 27.24 12.52 -10.19
CA ALA A 120 27.30 12.73 -11.64
C ALA A 120 27.51 14.20 -12.01
N VAL A 121 26.89 15.13 -11.28
CA VAL A 121 27.10 16.58 -11.46
C VAL A 121 28.55 16.95 -11.13
N SER A 122 29.08 16.53 -9.98
CA SER A 122 30.47 16.82 -9.62
C SER A 122 31.49 16.22 -10.59
N GLN A 123 31.22 15.04 -11.15
CA GLN A 123 32.04 14.47 -12.23
C GLN A 123 31.99 15.35 -13.49
N ALA A 124 30.81 15.81 -13.90
CA ALA A 124 30.66 16.69 -15.04
C ALA A 124 31.36 18.04 -14.82
N GLU A 125 31.26 18.64 -13.63
CA GLU A 125 31.99 19.87 -13.28
C GLU A 125 33.50 19.67 -13.34
N GLY A 126 34.02 18.55 -12.82
CA GLY A 126 35.44 18.21 -12.89
C GLY A 126 35.94 18.04 -14.33
N LEU A 127 35.17 17.36 -15.18
CA LEU A 127 35.48 17.22 -16.61
C LEU A 127 35.44 18.56 -17.34
N ALA A 128 34.46 19.43 -17.03
CA ALA A 128 34.36 20.75 -17.62
C ALA A 128 35.57 21.64 -17.26
N GLU A 129 36.05 21.55 -16.01
CA GLU A 129 37.24 22.27 -15.58
C GLU A 129 38.52 21.75 -16.26
N GLN A 130 38.66 20.44 -16.44
CA GLN A 130 39.76 19.86 -17.21
C GLN A 130 39.74 20.31 -18.67
N MET A 131 38.56 20.41 -19.28
CA MET A 131 38.40 20.99 -20.63
C MET A 131 38.81 22.45 -20.67
N ARG A 132 38.42 23.25 -19.67
CA ARG A 132 38.78 24.67 -19.57
C ARG A 132 40.30 24.85 -19.49
N GLN A 133 40.97 24.11 -18.62
CA GLN A 133 42.43 24.14 -18.48
C GLN A 133 43.14 23.68 -19.77
N SER A 134 42.63 22.63 -20.43
CA SER A 134 43.19 22.16 -21.70
C SER A 134 43.01 23.19 -22.82
N LEU A 135 41.87 23.89 -22.87
CA LEU A 135 41.62 24.99 -23.80
C LEU A 135 42.55 26.18 -23.54
N GLU A 136 42.80 26.53 -22.28
CA GLU A 136 43.70 27.62 -21.89
C GLU A 136 45.14 27.37 -22.37
N VAL A 137 45.65 26.14 -22.22
CA VAL A 137 46.98 25.76 -22.75
C VAL A 137 47.05 25.86 -24.28
N VAL A 138 45.97 25.52 -24.99
CA VAL A 138 45.92 25.64 -26.47
C VAL A 138 45.80 27.10 -26.93
N GLN A 139 45.23 27.97 -26.08
CA GLN A 139 45.01 29.38 -26.37
C GLN A 139 46.15 30.29 -25.88
N ASP A 140 47.06 29.80 -25.04
CA ASP A 140 48.21 30.57 -24.52
C ASP A 140 49.12 31.04 -25.67
N PRO A 141 49.22 32.36 -25.92
CA PRO A 141 50.08 32.92 -26.96
C PRO A 141 51.58 32.70 -26.69
N ALA A 142 51.99 32.49 -25.43
CA ALA A 142 53.39 32.25 -25.08
C ALA A 142 53.88 30.88 -25.56
N ALA A 143 53.03 29.85 -25.55
CA ALA A 143 53.34 28.52 -26.09
C ALA A 143 53.44 28.51 -27.63
N ARG A 144 52.74 29.43 -28.31
CA ARG A 144 52.79 29.59 -29.78
C ARG A 144 54.08 30.23 -30.30
N ASN A 145 54.83 30.95 -29.46
CA ASN A 145 55.91 31.83 -29.91
C ASN A 145 57.33 31.27 -29.66
N ILE A 146 57.48 30.05 -29.14
CA ILE A 146 58.80 29.44 -28.88
C ILE A 146 59.31 28.66 -30.11
N ASN A 147 58.44 28.22 -31.02
CA ASN A 147 58.80 27.51 -32.25
C ASN A 147 58.39 28.33 -33.48
N GLY A 148 59.19 29.33 -33.84
CA GLY A 148 58.90 30.23 -34.96
C GLY A 148 58.46 29.52 -36.25
N GLY A 149 57.40 30.03 -36.86
CA GLY A 149 57.18 29.94 -38.30
C GLY A 149 56.21 28.88 -38.84
N GLU A 150 55.92 27.80 -38.13
CA GLU A 150 54.90 26.83 -38.57
C GLU A 150 53.98 26.47 -37.42
N ALA A 151 52.67 26.55 -37.64
CA ALA A 151 51.64 26.17 -36.67
C ALA A 151 51.56 24.64 -36.51
N VAL A 152 52.67 24.02 -36.12
CA VAL A 152 52.79 22.59 -35.83
C VAL A 152 52.95 22.46 -34.33
N GLY A 153 51.94 21.90 -33.66
CA GLY A 153 52.06 21.51 -32.26
C GLY A 153 51.27 22.34 -31.25
N ALA A 154 50.02 22.72 -31.53
CA ALA A 154 49.03 22.37 -30.51
C ALA A 154 48.93 20.84 -30.62
N ASP A 155 49.80 20.12 -29.89
CA ASP A 155 50.08 18.70 -30.11
C ASP A 155 48.78 17.94 -30.41
N HIS A 156 48.76 17.12 -31.46
CA HIS A 156 47.59 16.31 -31.82
C HIS A 156 47.03 15.51 -30.63
N THR A 157 47.87 15.23 -29.63
CA THR A 157 47.51 14.65 -28.33
C THR A 157 46.61 15.55 -27.48
N THR A 158 46.82 16.87 -27.46
CA THR A 158 46.01 17.84 -26.71
C THR A 158 44.65 18.07 -27.38
N ALA A 159 44.62 18.15 -28.72
CA ALA A 159 43.37 18.25 -29.48
C ALA A 159 42.53 16.96 -29.40
N ALA A 160 43.16 15.78 -29.49
CA ALA A 160 42.49 14.49 -29.30
C ALA A 160 41.94 14.34 -27.87
N ARG A 161 42.71 14.77 -26.86
CA ARG A 161 42.27 14.76 -25.46
C ARG A 161 41.13 15.72 -25.17
N LEU A 162 41.12 16.89 -25.83
CA LEU A 162 39.98 17.81 -25.81
C LEU A 162 38.73 17.20 -26.46
N ALA A 163 38.88 16.48 -27.57
CA ALA A 163 37.78 15.78 -28.23
C ALA A 163 37.21 14.63 -27.36
N GLU A 164 38.07 13.82 -26.72
CA GLU A 164 37.66 12.79 -25.75
C GLU A 164 36.91 13.40 -24.56
N LEU A 165 37.47 14.43 -23.92
CA LEU A 165 36.84 15.11 -22.79
C LEU A 165 35.49 15.72 -23.17
N THR A 166 35.37 16.28 -24.38
CA THR A 166 34.10 16.81 -24.90
C THR A 166 33.07 15.69 -25.09
N LEU A 167 33.49 14.53 -25.58
CA LEU A 167 32.64 13.37 -25.79
C LEU A 167 32.15 12.78 -24.45
N ASP A 168 33.03 12.71 -23.46
CA ASP A 168 32.71 12.23 -22.11
C ASP A 168 31.77 13.19 -21.38
N LEU A 169 32.01 14.52 -21.50
CA LEU A 169 31.15 15.55 -20.92
C LEU A 169 29.75 15.54 -21.55
N THR A 170 29.67 15.46 -22.88
CA THR A 170 28.38 15.36 -23.59
C THR A 170 27.66 14.03 -23.32
N GLY A 171 28.40 12.93 -23.17
CA GLY A 171 27.86 11.64 -22.73
C GLY A 171 27.38 11.63 -21.27
N ALA A 172 27.97 12.43 -20.38
CA ALA A 172 27.52 12.62 -19.00
C ALA A 172 26.27 13.52 -18.91
N LEU A 173 26.20 14.57 -19.74
CA LEU A 173 25.12 15.56 -19.79
C LEU A 173 23.99 15.23 -20.77
N ALA A 174 24.09 14.12 -21.51
CA ALA A 174 23.13 13.74 -22.55
C ALA A 174 21.67 13.73 -22.01
N PRO A 175 20.69 14.32 -22.74
CA PRO A 175 19.28 14.33 -22.36
C PRO A 175 18.77 12.94 -22.00
N ASN A 176 19.28 11.92 -22.68
CA ASN A 176 18.94 10.51 -22.55
C ASN A 176 19.19 9.97 -21.12
N LYS A 177 20.19 10.48 -20.40
CA LYS A 177 20.48 10.09 -19.01
C LYS A 177 19.60 10.83 -18.01
N ARG A 178 19.29 12.11 -18.27
CA ARG A 178 18.33 12.90 -17.48
C ARG A 178 16.91 12.38 -17.65
N ASP A 179 16.49 12.06 -18.87
CA ASP A 179 15.17 11.49 -19.17
C ASP A 179 15.06 10.03 -18.72
N ALA A 180 16.16 9.25 -18.75
CA ALA A 180 16.18 7.93 -18.10
C ALA A 180 16.10 8.03 -16.58
N PHE A 181 16.69 9.05 -15.97
CA PHE A 181 16.58 9.34 -14.53
C PHE A 181 15.15 9.77 -14.16
N ILE A 182 14.54 10.69 -14.92
CA ILE A 182 13.14 11.11 -14.75
C ILE A 182 12.20 9.93 -15.02
N ARG A 183 12.40 9.12 -16.07
CA ARG A 183 11.61 7.90 -16.31
C ARG A 183 11.76 6.87 -15.19
N LYS A 184 12.95 6.67 -14.61
CA LYS A 184 13.15 5.79 -13.45
C LYS A 184 12.49 6.31 -12.17
N LEU A 185 12.35 7.63 -12.03
CA LEU A 185 11.62 8.27 -10.93
C LEU A 185 10.10 8.22 -11.12
N VAL A 186 9.63 8.31 -12.38
CA VAL A 186 8.21 8.38 -12.75
C VAL A 186 7.63 7.01 -13.14
N GLN A 187 8.44 5.95 -13.17
CA GLN A 187 7.98 4.61 -13.56
C GLN A 187 6.92 4.09 -12.56
N PRO A 188 5.70 3.76 -13.03
CA PRO A 188 4.60 3.32 -12.18
C PRO A 188 4.86 1.97 -11.52
N GLU A 189 5.89 1.23 -11.91
CA GLU A 189 6.26 -0.04 -11.25
C GLU A 189 6.70 0.15 -9.78
N ALA A 190 7.14 1.35 -9.38
CA ALA A 190 7.39 1.68 -7.97
C ALA A 190 6.10 1.95 -7.17
N LEU A 191 4.98 2.23 -7.86
CA LEU A 191 3.66 2.45 -7.25
C LEU A 191 2.74 1.22 -7.38
N GLN A 192 2.94 0.36 -8.39
CA GLN A 192 2.11 -0.83 -8.64
C GLN A 192 2.41 -2.02 -7.72
N LYS A 193 3.53 -2.02 -6.98
CA LYS A 193 3.80 -3.05 -5.95
C LYS A 193 3.24 -2.73 -4.58
N ALA A 194 2.50 -1.62 -4.45
CA ALA A 194 1.83 -1.19 -3.24
C ALA A 194 0.29 -1.30 -3.34
N SER A 195 -0.24 -2.06 -4.31
CA SER A 195 -1.67 -2.32 -4.45
C SER A 195 -1.97 -3.81 -4.57
#